data_AF-A0AB35M594-F1
#
_entry.id   AF-A0AB35M594-F1
#
_cell.length_a   1.000
_cell.length_b   1.000
_cell.length_c   1.000
_cell.angle_alpha   90.00
_cell.angle_beta   90.00
_cell.angle_gamma   90.00
#
_symmetry.space_group_name_H-M   'P 1'
#
loop_
_entity.id
_entity.type
_entity.pdbx_description
1 polymer ?
#
loop_
_entity_poly.entity_id
_entity_poly.type
_entity_poly.pdbx_seq_one_letter_code
_entity_poly.pdbx_strand_id
1 'polypeptide(L)'
;MNRIFGRGPNSQHNACVGNNGQPDAIDYAKGYSTAAKMLIDTYLENSTSIFQDQLVYPICFNMRHSIEIILKNEIYRSIEINRIKGIEVHFNNNKSHDINIIWEFLFTYLIMLDRQYKPILNTLKPLINEIGSVDPTGQTFRYPENVDGHRHLVKVSLINIERLKINFEIIEKLLTRLVSLSDTVFSDYKTNTYTRNLSRNDIRDISTRLPPKYSWPSTQLTEAKYEIIRNYKISNTEYKKMPANNSITP
;
A
#
# COMPACT_ATOMS: atom_id res chain seq x y z
N MET A 1 37.17 16.49 -2.29
CA MET A 1 36.37 15.26 -2.51
C MET A 1 36.12 14.62 -1.16
N ASN A 2 34.89 14.22 -0.83
CA ASN A 2 34.59 13.55 0.44
C ASN A 2 35.23 12.15 0.43
N ARG A 3 35.98 11.80 1.48
CA ARG A 3 36.70 10.52 1.58
C ARG A 3 35.80 9.34 1.95
N ILE A 4 34.68 9.61 2.63
CA ILE A 4 33.73 8.59 3.10
C ILE A 4 32.60 8.42 2.09
N PHE A 5 32.01 9.53 1.63
CA PHE A 5 30.89 9.55 0.68
C PHE A 5 31.36 10.04 -0.70
N GLY A 6 32.18 9.23 -1.37
CA GLY A 6 32.75 9.52 -2.68
C GLY A 6 32.96 8.26 -3.53
N ARG A 7 33.22 8.44 -4.83
CA ARG A 7 33.46 7.31 -5.75
C ARG A 7 34.78 6.60 -5.44
N GLY A 8 34.79 5.28 -5.59
CA GLY A 8 35.97 4.43 -5.56
C GLY A 8 36.57 4.18 -6.96
N PRO A 9 37.81 3.64 -7.02
CA PRO A 9 38.50 3.35 -8.28
C PRO A 9 37.87 2.18 -9.04
N ASN A 10 37.26 1.20 -8.36
CA ASN A 10 36.47 0.16 -9.00
C ASN A 10 35.05 0.67 -9.25
N SER A 11 34.71 0.93 -10.52
CA SER A 11 33.42 1.50 -10.89
C SER A 11 32.22 0.59 -10.61
N GLN A 12 32.42 -0.73 -10.54
CA GLN A 12 31.32 -1.69 -10.28
C GLN A 12 30.77 -1.60 -8.85
N HIS A 13 31.53 -1.01 -7.92
CA HIS A 13 31.11 -0.82 -6.53
C HIS A 13 30.59 0.60 -6.26
N ASN A 14 30.51 1.46 -7.28
CA ASN A 14 29.94 2.80 -7.15
C ASN A 14 28.43 2.75 -7.32
N ALA A 15 27.69 3.14 -6.28
CA ALA A 15 26.24 3.36 -6.38
C ALA A 15 25.93 4.74 -6.98
N CYS A 16 24.96 4.79 -7.91
CA CYS A 16 24.42 6.04 -8.43
C CYS A 16 23.37 6.58 -7.45
N VAL A 17 23.64 7.73 -6.83
CA VAL A 17 22.74 8.36 -5.84
C VAL A 17 22.34 9.78 -6.27
N GLY A 18 21.32 10.34 -5.63
CA GLY A 18 20.82 11.69 -5.92
C GLY A 18 20.39 11.84 -7.37
N ASN A 19 20.68 12.98 -7.99
CA ASN A 19 20.28 13.28 -9.37
C ASN A 19 20.88 12.32 -10.42
N ASN A 20 21.94 11.58 -10.10
CA ASN A 20 22.56 10.63 -11.03
C ASN A 20 21.81 9.30 -11.10
N GLY A 21 21.26 8.84 -9.97
CA GLY A 21 20.45 7.61 -9.91
C GLY A 21 18.95 7.86 -9.99
N GLN A 22 18.50 9.05 -9.60
CA GLN A 22 17.09 9.44 -9.46
C GLN A 22 16.21 8.40 -8.74
N PRO A 23 16.66 7.81 -7.61
CA PRO A 23 15.88 6.79 -6.91
C PRO A 23 14.56 7.36 -6.39
N ASP A 24 13.48 6.60 -6.55
CA ASP A 24 12.16 6.97 -6.02
C ASP A 24 11.87 6.33 -4.64
N ALA A 25 10.69 6.60 -4.08
CA ALA A 25 10.30 6.05 -2.78
C ALA A 25 10.27 4.51 -2.77
N ILE A 26 9.90 3.88 -3.89
CA ILE A 26 9.84 2.43 -4.01
C ILE A 26 11.26 1.85 -4.02
N ASP A 27 12.22 2.51 -4.67
CA ASP A 27 13.63 2.10 -4.64
C ASP A 27 14.21 2.13 -3.23
N TYR A 28 13.92 3.18 -2.46
CA TYR A 28 14.32 3.24 -1.04
C TYR A 28 13.68 2.12 -0.23
N ALA A 29 12.36 1.92 -0.35
CA ALA A 29 11.67 0.84 0.34
C ALA A 29 12.26 -0.54 0.01
N LYS A 30 12.50 -0.83 -1.28
CA LYS A 30 13.15 -2.07 -1.74
C LYS A 30 14.55 -2.25 -1.16
N GLY A 31 15.33 -1.17 -1.04
CA GLY A 31 16.65 -1.21 -0.40
C GLY A 31 16.56 -1.69 1.05
N TYR A 32 15.65 -1.11 1.84
CA TYR A 32 15.43 -1.51 3.23
C TYR A 32 14.85 -2.94 3.36
N SER A 33 13.87 -3.30 2.54
CA SER A 33 13.33 -4.68 2.49
C SER A 33 14.42 -5.70 2.19
N THR A 34 15.22 -5.44 1.15
CA THR A 34 16.33 -6.31 0.74
C THR A 34 17.36 -6.44 1.86
N ALA A 35 17.76 -5.34 2.50
CA ALA A 35 18.68 -5.37 3.62
C ALA A 35 18.14 -6.22 4.80
N ALA A 36 16.85 -6.07 5.15
CA ALA A 36 16.23 -6.89 6.19
C ALA A 36 16.28 -8.38 5.85
N LYS A 37 15.88 -8.76 4.62
CA LYS A 37 15.89 -10.15 4.17
C LYS A 37 17.30 -10.74 4.14
N MET A 38 18.28 -10.00 3.63
CA MET A 38 19.68 -10.45 3.62
C MET A 38 20.19 -10.72 5.04
N LEU A 39 19.88 -9.86 6.02
CA LEU A 39 20.26 -10.06 7.42
C LEU A 39 19.58 -11.29 8.03
N ILE A 40 18.29 -11.48 7.76
CA ILE A 40 17.52 -12.65 8.18
C ILE A 40 18.12 -13.93 7.59
N ASP A 41 18.32 -13.97 6.27
CA ASP A 41 18.80 -15.14 5.55
C ASP A 41 20.22 -15.52 6.01
N THR A 42 21.10 -14.53 6.12
CA THR A 42 22.47 -14.74 6.62
C THR A 42 22.45 -15.32 8.04
N TYR A 43 21.58 -14.81 8.93
CA TYR A 43 21.42 -15.37 10.27
C TYR A 43 20.90 -16.81 10.25
N LEU A 44 19.87 -17.10 9.47
CA LEU A 44 19.28 -18.44 9.41
C LEU A 44 20.27 -19.47 8.84
N GLU A 45 21.10 -19.07 7.88
CA GLU A 45 22.15 -19.91 7.28
C GLU A 45 23.35 -20.12 8.20
N ASN A 46 23.69 -19.14 9.06
CA ASN A 46 24.92 -19.13 9.87
C ASN A 46 24.66 -18.90 11.36
N SER A 47 23.54 -19.41 11.88
CA SER A 47 23.01 -19.10 13.22
C SER A 47 23.97 -19.44 14.38
N THR A 48 24.98 -20.29 14.15
CA THR A 48 26.01 -20.62 15.13
C THR A 48 27.07 -19.54 15.31
N SER A 49 27.23 -18.64 14.35
CA SER A 49 28.29 -17.61 14.33
C SER A 49 27.75 -16.18 14.48
N ILE A 50 26.43 -16.02 14.49
CA ILE A 50 25.76 -14.72 14.43
C ILE A 50 24.82 -14.57 15.62
N PHE A 51 24.99 -13.49 16.38
CA PHE A 51 24.18 -13.23 17.57
C PHE A 51 22.82 -12.61 17.20
N GLN A 52 21.73 -13.37 17.40
CA GLN A 52 20.37 -12.86 17.14
C GLN A 52 20.04 -11.59 17.93
N ASP A 53 20.54 -11.47 19.16
CA ASP A 53 20.23 -10.38 20.07
C ASP A 53 20.72 -9.03 19.53
N GLN A 54 21.75 -9.03 18.68
CA GLN A 54 22.27 -7.82 18.04
C GLN A 54 21.55 -7.54 16.71
N LEU A 55 21.27 -8.58 15.91
CA LEU A 55 20.68 -8.42 14.59
C LEU A 55 19.18 -8.11 14.59
N VAL A 56 18.45 -8.51 15.63
CA VAL A 56 17.00 -8.31 15.68
C VAL A 56 16.60 -6.84 15.52
N TYR A 57 17.36 -5.91 16.10
CA TYR A 57 17.09 -4.47 16.04
C TYR A 57 17.19 -3.90 14.61
N PRO A 58 18.33 -4.04 13.88
CA PRO A 58 18.41 -3.57 12.51
C PRO A 58 17.46 -4.32 11.56
N ILE A 59 17.17 -5.61 11.78
CA ILE A 59 16.17 -6.34 11.01
C ILE A 59 14.79 -5.67 11.15
N CYS A 60 14.31 -5.51 12.38
CA CYS A 60 12.99 -4.92 12.63
C CYS A 60 12.91 -3.46 12.16
N PHE A 61 13.98 -2.67 12.35
CA PHE A 61 14.05 -1.30 11.84
C PHE A 61 13.90 -1.25 10.32
N ASN A 62 14.69 -2.04 9.59
CA ASN A 62 14.66 -2.07 8.12
C ASN A 62 13.29 -2.52 7.59
N MET A 63 12.71 -3.58 8.18
CA MET A 63 11.36 -4.06 7.86
C MET A 63 10.33 -2.95 8.02
N ARG A 64 10.28 -2.35 9.22
CA ARG A 64 9.27 -1.35 9.57
C ARG A 64 9.44 -0.07 8.75
N HIS A 65 10.68 0.33 8.44
CA HIS A 65 10.94 1.52 7.63
C HIS A 65 10.55 1.31 6.16
N SER A 66 10.86 0.14 5.59
CA SER A 66 10.39 -0.24 4.25
C SER A 66 8.86 -0.15 4.15
N ILE A 67 8.14 -0.64 5.15
CA ILE A 67 6.67 -0.62 5.17
C ILE A 67 6.15 0.82 5.22
N GLU A 68 6.68 1.69 6.11
CA GLU A 68 6.26 3.10 6.16
C GLU A 68 6.40 3.80 4.80
N ILE A 69 7.54 3.59 4.12
CA ILE A 69 7.80 4.25 2.84
C ILE A 69 6.76 3.84 1.80
N ILE A 70 6.45 2.54 1.69
CA ILE A 70 5.41 2.09 0.75
C ILE A 70 4.04 2.67 1.13
N LEU A 71 3.67 2.66 2.42
CA LEU A 71 2.38 3.24 2.83
C LEU A 71 2.29 4.73 2.46
N LYS A 72 3.36 5.50 2.65
CA LYS A 72 3.42 6.91 2.24
C LYS A 72 3.36 7.08 0.71
N ASN A 73 4.04 6.22 -0.05
CA ASN A 73 3.92 6.20 -1.51
C ASN A 73 2.46 6.04 -1.95
N GLU A 74 1.74 5.09 -1.33
CA GLU A 74 0.34 4.83 -1.66
C GLU A 74 -0.60 5.98 -1.24
N ILE A 75 -0.25 6.73 -0.18
CA ILE A 75 -0.95 7.98 0.15
C ILE A 75 -0.80 9.00 -0.99
N TYR A 76 0.42 9.21 -1.49
CA TYR A 76 0.64 10.15 -2.59
C TYR A 76 -0.08 9.71 -3.86
N ARG A 77 -0.05 8.41 -4.18
CA ARG A 77 -0.80 7.85 -5.29
C ARG A 77 -2.31 8.05 -5.15
N SER A 78 -2.85 7.88 -3.95
CA SER A 78 -4.26 8.19 -3.64
C SER A 78 -4.59 9.67 -3.87
N ILE A 79 -3.71 10.59 -3.47
CA ILE A 79 -3.86 12.03 -3.71
C ILE A 79 -3.88 12.33 -5.22
N GLU A 80 -2.99 11.71 -6.01
CA GLU A 80 -2.96 11.87 -7.46
C GLU A 80 -4.27 11.43 -8.12
N ILE A 81 -4.80 10.26 -7.73
CA ILE A 81 -6.06 9.75 -8.27
C ILE A 81 -7.23 10.66 -7.86
N ASN A 82 -7.27 11.12 -6.62
CA ASN A 82 -8.30 12.06 -6.16
C ASN A 82 -8.25 13.39 -6.94
N ARG A 83 -7.05 13.88 -7.28
CA ARG A 83 -6.88 15.08 -8.12
C ARG A 83 -7.48 14.90 -9.51
N ILE A 84 -7.38 13.71 -10.12
CA ILE A 84 -8.05 13.41 -11.40
C ILE A 84 -9.57 13.57 -11.27
N LYS A 85 -10.14 13.21 -10.11
CA LYS A 85 -11.56 13.35 -9.79
C LYS A 85 -11.95 14.79 -9.38
N GLY A 86 -11.01 15.73 -9.36
CA GLY A 86 -11.22 17.10 -8.86
C GLY A 86 -11.41 17.18 -7.34
N ILE A 87 -10.97 16.18 -6.59
CA ILE A 87 -11.04 16.14 -5.12
C ILE A 87 -9.67 16.52 -4.57
N GLU A 88 -9.62 17.54 -3.74
CA GLU A 88 -8.41 17.95 -3.04
C GLU A 88 -8.24 17.15 -1.74
N VAL A 89 -7.08 16.51 -1.59
CA VAL A 89 -6.73 15.71 -0.41
C VAL A 89 -5.34 16.15 0.04
N HIS A 90 -5.21 16.46 1.33
CA HIS A 90 -3.94 16.85 1.94
C HIS A 90 -3.52 15.85 3.01
N PHE A 91 -2.27 15.43 2.94
CA PHE A 91 -1.63 14.63 3.96
C PHE A 91 -0.44 15.40 4.56
N ASN A 92 -0.41 15.54 5.87
CA ASN A 92 0.71 16.21 6.55
C ASN A 92 1.84 15.23 6.86
N ASN A 93 2.75 15.08 5.90
CA ASN A 93 3.88 14.15 6.01
C ASN A 93 4.90 14.55 7.09
N ASN A 94 5.06 15.84 7.38
CA ASN A 94 6.13 16.36 8.25
C ASN A 94 5.91 16.08 9.75
N LYS A 95 4.74 15.55 10.14
CA LYS A 95 4.39 15.31 11.54
C LYS A 95 3.99 13.87 11.87
N SER A 96 3.89 12.99 10.87
CA SER A 96 3.39 11.63 11.08
C SER A 96 4.41 10.59 10.62
N HIS A 97 5.27 10.18 11.54
CA HIS A 97 5.97 8.89 11.47
C HIS A 97 5.22 7.79 12.20
N ASP A 98 4.09 8.10 12.83
CA ASP A 98 3.24 7.07 13.43
C ASP A 98 2.59 6.23 12.33
N ILE A 99 2.97 4.95 12.26
CA ILE A 99 2.48 4.03 11.24
C ILE A 99 0.97 3.81 11.33
N ASN A 100 0.36 3.92 12.52
CA ASN A 100 -1.08 3.78 12.70
C ASN A 100 -1.82 4.99 12.11
N ILE A 101 -1.28 6.20 12.30
CA ILE A 101 -1.87 7.43 11.70
C ILE A 101 -1.75 7.39 10.18
N ILE A 102 -0.58 6.97 9.67
CA ILE A 102 -0.35 6.78 8.23
C ILE A 102 -1.35 5.76 7.67
N TRP A 103 -1.51 4.63 8.36
CA TRP A 103 -2.40 3.56 7.95
C TRP A 103 -3.87 3.98 7.94
N GLU A 104 -4.37 4.61 9.01
CA GLU A 104 -5.77 5.06 9.09
C GLU A 104 -6.10 6.09 8.01
N PHE A 105 -5.17 7.01 7.70
CA PHE A 105 -5.31 7.92 6.57
C PHE A 105 -5.42 7.14 5.26
N LEU A 106 -4.45 6.28 4.97
CA LEU A 106 -4.40 5.50 3.73
C LEU A 106 -5.67 4.66 3.55
N PHE A 107 -6.06 3.92 4.59
CA PHE A 107 -7.23 3.05 4.62
C PHE A 107 -8.50 3.82 4.28
N THR A 108 -8.70 4.98 4.93
CA THR A 108 -9.88 5.83 4.72
C THR A 108 -9.95 6.31 3.27
N TYR A 109 -8.88 6.91 2.77
CA TYR A 109 -8.91 7.56 1.45
C TYR A 109 -8.93 6.56 0.30
N LEU A 110 -8.25 5.41 0.40
CA LEU A 110 -8.29 4.39 -0.64
C LEU A 110 -9.67 3.71 -0.73
N ILE A 111 -10.33 3.41 0.39
CA ILE A 111 -11.68 2.84 0.38
C ILE A 111 -12.71 3.81 -0.20
N MET A 112 -12.59 5.10 0.11
CA MET A 112 -13.46 6.13 -0.46
C MET A 112 -13.21 6.34 -1.96
N LEU A 113 -11.99 6.08 -2.42
CA LEU A 113 -11.57 6.27 -3.79
C LEU A 113 -12.10 5.16 -4.71
N ASP A 114 -11.81 3.89 -4.39
CA ASP A 114 -12.23 2.73 -5.19
C ASP A 114 -12.47 1.49 -4.30
N ARG A 115 -13.59 0.80 -4.52
CA ARG A 115 -13.99 -0.39 -3.75
C ARG A 115 -13.01 -1.56 -3.89
N GLN A 116 -12.24 -1.61 -4.98
CA GLN A 116 -11.24 -2.64 -5.24
C GLN A 116 -10.15 -2.72 -4.16
N TYR A 117 -9.88 -1.63 -3.44
CA TYR A 117 -8.89 -1.64 -2.35
C TYR A 117 -9.37 -2.37 -1.10
N LYS A 118 -10.69 -2.49 -0.87
CA LYS A 118 -11.23 -2.99 0.39
C LYS A 118 -10.72 -4.39 0.78
N PRO A 119 -10.65 -5.39 -0.12
CA PRO A 119 -10.15 -6.72 0.25
C PRO A 119 -8.70 -6.70 0.71
N ILE A 120 -7.80 -6.03 -0.02
CA ILE A 120 -6.37 -6.01 0.30
C ILE A 120 -6.07 -5.21 1.56
N LEU A 121 -6.79 -4.09 1.77
CA LEU A 121 -6.65 -3.29 2.98
C LEU A 121 -7.14 -4.02 4.22
N ASN A 122 -8.24 -4.78 4.13
CA ASN A 122 -8.72 -5.59 5.24
C ASN A 122 -7.71 -6.69 5.63
N THR A 123 -7.00 -7.27 4.66
CA THR A 123 -5.95 -8.26 4.93
C THR A 123 -4.71 -7.62 5.54
N LEU A 124 -4.31 -6.43 5.10
CA LEU A 124 -3.15 -5.70 5.64
C LEU A 124 -3.40 -5.15 7.04
N LYS A 125 -4.63 -4.72 7.34
CA LYS A 125 -4.99 -4.04 8.61
C LYS A 125 -4.46 -4.72 9.87
N PRO A 126 -4.72 -6.03 10.13
CA PRO A 126 -4.22 -6.67 11.34
C PRO A 126 -2.69 -6.67 11.42
N LEU A 127 -1.99 -6.89 10.29
CA LEU A 127 -0.53 -6.94 10.24
C LEU A 127 0.11 -5.57 10.53
N ILE A 128 -0.44 -4.50 9.96
CA ILE A 128 0.04 -3.13 10.21
C ILE A 128 -0.23 -2.71 11.66
N ASN A 129 -1.39 -3.07 12.21
CA ASN A 129 -1.72 -2.79 13.61
C ASN A 129 -0.79 -3.53 14.58
N GLU A 130 -0.42 -4.78 14.30
CA GLU A 130 0.57 -5.51 15.10
C GLU A 130 1.92 -4.80 15.12
N ILE A 131 2.42 -4.35 13.96
CA ILE A 131 3.65 -3.55 13.87
C ILE A 131 3.52 -2.25 14.67
N GLY A 132 2.43 -1.51 14.45
CA GLY A 132 2.18 -0.24 15.11
C GLY A 132 1.97 -0.35 16.62
N SER A 133 1.62 -1.53 17.14
CA SER A 133 1.53 -1.79 18.58
C SER A 133 2.89 -1.90 19.26
N VAL A 134 3.94 -2.29 18.52
CA VAL A 134 5.31 -2.45 19.01
C VAL A 134 6.18 -1.24 18.66
N ASP A 135 6.08 -0.75 17.43
CA ASP A 135 6.89 0.34 16.92
C ASP A 135 6.07 1.38 16.12
N PRO A 136 5.21 2.16 16.81
CA PRO A 136 4.37 3.15 16.16
C PRO A 136 5.20 4.18 15.41
N THR A 137 6.20 4.77 16.08
CA THR A 137 6.97 5.93 15.61
C THR A 137 8.23 5.57 14.82
N GLY A 138 8.52 4.27 14.69
CA GLY A 138 9.74 3.77 14.08
C GLY A 138 10.96 3.86 14.99
N GLN A 139 10.83 4.25 16.25
CA GLN A 139 11.93 4.51 17.17
C GLN A 139 12.31 3.29 18.03
N THR A 140 11.36 2.37 18.24
CA THR A 140 11.50 1.26 19.20
C THR A 140 12.73 0.40 18.94
N PHE A 141 13.10 0.18 17.68
CA PHE A 141 14.25 -0.65 17.30
C PHE A 141 15.51 0.15 16.98
N ARG A 142 15.48 1.48 17.09
CA ARG A 142 16.64 2.36 16.88
C ARG A 142 17.35 2.72 18.17
N TYR A 143 16.58 2.93 19.23
CA TYR A 143 17.09 3.40 20.50
C TYR A 143 16.68 2.45 21.63
N PRO A 144 17.56 2.18 22.62
CA PRO A 144 17.20 1.37 23.78
C PRO A 144 16.08 1.98 24.64
N GLU A 145 15.99 3.30 24.64
CA GLU A 145 15.07 4.10 25.44
C GLU A 145 14.37 5.16 24.59
N ASN A 146 13.19 5.56 25.01
CA ASN A 146 12.47 6.69 24.42
C ASN A 146 13.06 8.03 24.90
N VAL A 147 12.52 9.14 24.40
CA VAL A 147 12.98 10.50 24.75
C VAL A 147 12.84 10.84 26.24
N ASP A 148 11.98 10.11 26.96
CA ASP A 148 11.75 10.26 28.40
C ASP A 148 12.61 9.30 29.24
N GLY A 149 13.57 8.59 28.63
CA GLY A 149 14.45 7.62 29.31
C GLY A 149 13.79 6.29 29.68
N HIS A 150 12.59 6.01 29.18
CA HIS A 150 11.92 4.72 29.42
C HIS A 150 12.36 3.69 28.39
N ARG A 151 12.75 2.51 28.87
CA ARG A 151 13.19 1.41 28.01
C ARG A 151 12.08 0.98 27.04
N HIS A 152 12.46 0.73 25.79
CA HIS A 152 11.59 0.12 24.79
C HIS A 152 11.40 -1.38 25.05
N LEU A 153 10.37 -1.97 24.43
CA LEU A 153 10.10 -3.43 24.40
C LEU A 153 9.88 -4.11 25.78
N VAL A 154 9.53 -3.37 26.84
CA VAL A 154 9.30 -3.95 28.19
C VAL A 154 8.26 -5.07 28.21
N LYS A 155 7.29 -5.05 27.29
CA LYS A 155 6.24 -6.07 27.15
C LYS A 155 6.54 -7.13 26.07
N VAL A 156 7.62 -6.98 25.31
CA VAL A 156 8.03 -7.88 24.22
C VAL A 156 9.43 -8.39 24.54
N SER A 157 9.52 -9.52 25.22
CA SER A 157 10.80 -10.05 25.71
C SER A 157 11.53 -10.94 24.72
N LEU A 158 10.84 -11.47 23.71
CA LEU A 158 11.40 -12.41 22.72
C LEU A 158 10.83 -12.13 21.34
N ILE A 159 11.72 -12.14 20.34
CA ILE A 159 11.37 -12.03 18.92
C ILE A 159 12.08 -13.16 18.19
N ASN A 160 11.32 -13.97 17.45
CA ASN A 160 11.87 -15.07 16.67
C ASN A 160 12.10 -14.61 15.21
N ILE A 161 13.34 -14.70 14.73
CA ILE A 161 13.75 -14.19 13.41
C ILE A 161 13.09 -14.98 12.26
N GLU A 162 12.88 -16.29 12.41
CA GLU A 162 12.17 -17.09 11.40
C GLU A 162 10.70 -16.65 11.26
N ARG A 163 10.02 -16.39 12.39
CA ARG A 163 8.66 -15.83 12.39
C ARG A 163 8.62 -14.43 11.77
N LEU A 164 9.64 -13.60 11.99
CA LEU A 164 9.75 -12.30 11.31
C LEU A 164 9.82 -12.49 9.79
N LYS A 165 10.66 -13.41 9.31
CA LYS A 165 10.80 -13.71 7.87
C LYS A 165 9.44 -14.02 7.23
N ILE A 166 8.73 -15.01 7.78
CA ILE A 166 7.45 -15.49 7.23
C ILE A 166 6.44 -14.34 7.14
N ASN A 167 6.27 -13.56 8.22
CA ASN A 167 5.30 -12.47 8.25
C ASN A 167 5.73 -11.31 7.35
N PHE A 168 7.03 -11.00 7.29
CA PHE A 168 7.54 -9.93 6.44
C PHE A 168 7.33 -10.23 4.96
N GLU A 169 7.59 -11.46 4.52
CA GLU A 169 7.33 -11.88 3.14
C GLU A 169 5.84 -11.81 2.77
N ILE A 170 4.94 -12.11 3.71
CA ILE A 170 3.50 -11.93 3.52
C ILE A 170 3.16 -10.45 3.33
N ILE A 171 3.66 -9.58 4.21
CA ILE A 171 3.44 -8.13 4.12
C ILE A 171 3.99 -7.58 2.81
N GLU A 172 5.21 -7.95 2.41
CA GLU A 172 5.84 -7.49 1.18
C GLU A 172 5.02 -7.90 -0.06
N LYS A 173 4.51 -9.13 -0.10
CA LYS A 173 3.61 -9.60 -1.17
C LYS A 173 2.32 -8.79 -1.22
N LEU A 174 1.73 -8.50 -0.06
CA LEU A 174 0.50 -7.70 0.03
C LEU A 174 0.76 -6.24 -0.39
N LEU A 175 1.84 -5.63 0.06
CA LEU A 175 2.21 -4.26 -0.33
C LEU A 175 2.52 -4.17 -1.83
N THR A 176 3.20 -5.16 -2.40
CA THR A 176 3.45 -5.23 -3.86
C THR A 176 2.13 -5.28 -4.64
N ARG A 177 1.18 -6.11 -4.19
CA ARG A 177 -0.16 -6.19 -4.81
C ARG A 177 -0.94 -4.90 -4.66
N LEU A 178 -0.79 -4.18 -3.55
CA LEU A 178 -1.41 -2.88 -3.33
C LEU A 178 -0.88 -1.85 -4.34
N VAL A 179 0.44 -1.73 -4.48
CA VAL A 179 1.08 -0.83 -5.46
C VAL A 179 0.60 -1.15 -6.88
N SER A 180 0.60 -2.43 -7.27
CA SER A 180 0.13 -2.85 -8.61
C SER A 180 -1.35 -2.54 -8.84
N LEU A 181 -2.19 -2.71 -7.81
CA LEU A 181 -3.60 -2.30 -7.88
C LEU A 181 -3.71 -0.79 -8.05
N SER A 182 -2.94 -0.01 -7.31
CA SER A 182 -2.96 1.45 -7.42
C SER A 182 -2.54 1.97 -8.78
N ASP A 183 -1.53 1.35 -9.41
CA ASP A 183 -1.14 1.67 -10.78
C ASP A 183 -2.25 1.34 -11.78
N THR A 184 -2.94 0.21 -11.60
CA THR A 184 -4.09 -0.18 -12.43
C THR A 184 -5.24 0.82 -12.28
N VAL A 185 -5.63 1.13 -11.04
CA VAL A 185 -6.69 2.09 -10.74
C VAL A 185 -6.34 3.47 -11.29
N PHE A 186 -5.11 3.95 -11.09
CA PHE A 186 -4.66 5.23 -11.62
C PHE A 186 -4.74 5.29 -13.14
N SER A 187 -4.31 4.23 -13.84
CA SER A 187 -4.45 4.11 -15.29
C SER A 187 -5.92 4.20 -15.72
N ASP A 188 -6.82 3.48 -15.04
CA ASP A 188 -8.25 3.50 -15.34
C ASP A 188 -8.86 4.90 -15.17
N TYR A 189 -8.54 5.60 -14.06
CA TYR A 189 -9.04 6.96 -13.84
C TYR A 189 -8.49 7.95 -14.88
N LYS A 190 -7.30 7.75 -15.42
CA LYS A 190 -6.78 8.58 -16.53
C LYS A 190 -7.57 8.44 -17.83
N THR A 191 -8.26 7.32 -18.05
CA THR A 191 -9.04 7.09 -19.27
C THR A 191 -10.43 7.75 -19.25
N ASN A 192 -10.83 8.40 -18.15
CA ASN A 192 -12.17 8.98 -17.96
C ASN A 192 -13.33 7.99 -18.13
N THR A 193 -13.07 6.67 -18.02
CA THR A 193 -14.10 5.64 -18.09
C THR A 193 -14.70 5.32 -16.71
N TYR A 194 -15.15 6.35 -16.00
CA TYR A 194 -15.76 6.24 -14.67
C TYR A 194 -16.96 7.20 -14.56
N THR A 195 -17.87 6.95 -13.62
CA THR A 195 -18.94 7.89 -13.27
C THR A 195 -18.65 8.52 -11.90
N ARG A 196 -19.57 9.36 -11.40
CA ARG A 196 -19.41 9.99 -10.08
C ARG A 196 -19.11 8.98 -8.96
N ASN A 197 -19.76 7.82 -8.97
CA ASN A 197 -19.72 6.82 -7.91
C ASN A 197 -19.29 5.41 -8.37
N LEU A 198 -19.00 5.22 -9.66
CA LEU A 198 -18.59 3.93 -10.23
C LEU A 198 -17.20 4.05 -10.85
N SER A 199 -16.29 3.19 -10.42
CA SER A 199 -15.02 2.98 -11.14
C SER A 199 -15.24 2.23 -12.45
N ARG A 200 -14.22 2.16 -13.30
CA ARG A 200 -14.25 1.33 -14.51
C ARG A 200 -14.53 -0.14 -14.18
N ASN A 201 -13.92 -0.64 -13.09
CA ASN A 201 -14.14 -2.00 -12.62
C ASN A 201 -15.59 -2.21 -12.17
N ASP A 202 -16.18 -1.26 -11.44
CA ASP A 202 -17.60 -1.31 -11.07
C ASP A 202 -18.49 -1.37 -12.33
N ILE A 203 -18.21 -0.55 -13.35
CA ILE A 203 -18.94 -0.56 -14.62
C ILE A 203 -18.81 -1.92 -15.32
N ARG A 204 -17.61 -2.50 -15.31
CA ARG A 204 -17.34 -3.83 -15.91
C ARG A 204 -18.10 -4.93 -15.19
N ASP A 205 -18.06 -4.95 -13.86
CA ASP A 205 -18.82 -5.93 -13.06
C ASP A 205 -20.33 -5.75 -13.23
N ILE A 206 -20.84 -4.53 -13.29
CA ILE A 206 -22.25 -4.30 -13.59
C ILE A 206 -22.60 -4.87 -14.97
N SER A 207 -21.75 -4.67 -15.98
CA SER A 207 -21.99 -5.17 -17.33
C SER A 207 -22.09 -6.70 -17.41
N THR A 208 -21.44 -7.45 -16.51
CA THR A 208 -21.54 -8.93 -16.48
C THR A 208 -22.79 -9.43 -15.77
N ARG A 209 -23.47 -8.57 -14.99
CA ARG A 209 -24.71 -8.88 -14.26
C ARG A 209 -25.97 -8.54 -15.04
N LEU A 210 -25.86 -7.80 -16.14
CA LEU A 210 -27.00 -7.49 -17.00
C LEU A 210 -27.41 -8.73 -17.80
N PRO A 211 -28.72 -8.98 -17.98
CA PRO A 211 -29.17 -10.08 -18.82
C PRO A 211 -28.77 -9.84 -20.29
N PRO A 212 -28.68 -10.89 -21.11
CA PRO A 212 -28.34 -10.77 -22.53
C PRO A 212 -29.25 -9.78 -23.26
N LYS A 213 -28.71 -9.00 -24.21
CA LYS A 213 -29.47 -7.94 -24.90
C LYS A 213 -30.78 -8.43 -25.55
N TYR A 214 -30.82 -9.67 -26.04
CA TYR A 214 -32.02 -10.23 -26.69
C TYR A 214 -33.18 -10.44 -25.72
N SER A 215 -32.97 -10.47 -24.40
CA SER A 215 -34.02 -10.60 -23.40
C SER A 215 -34.52 -9.24 -22.87
N TRP A 216 -34.12 -8.14 -23.49
CA TRP A 216 -34.61 -6.81 -23.18
C TRP A 216 -35.85 -6.58 -24.05
N PRO A 217 -37.08 -6.43 -23.51
CA PRO A 217 -37.50 -5.80 -22.26
C PRO A 217 -38.21 -6.80 -21.31
N SER A 218 -37.43 -7.41 -20.42
CA SER A 218 -37.93 -8.38 -19.44
C SER A 218 -38.04 -7.79 -18.03
N THR A 219 -38.86 -8.42 -17.19
CA THR A 219 -38.86 -8.20 -15.73
C THR A 219 -37.47 -8.37 -15.14
N GLN A 220 -36.69 -9.34 -15.66
CA GLN A 220 -35.31 -9.62 -15.26
C GLN A 220 -34.38 -8.41 -15.41
N LEU A 221 -34.51 -7.64 -16.50
CA LEU A 221 -33.72 -6.42 -16.69
C LEU A 221 -34.07 -5.35 -15.63
N THR A 222 -35.35 -5.24 -15.30
CA THR A 222 -35.85 -4.29 -14.30
C THR A 222 -35.37 -4.66 -12.90
N GLU A 223 -35.44 -5.95 -12.55
CA GLU A 223 -34.91 -6.50 -11.30
C GLU A 223 -33.40 -6.27 -11.18
N ALA A 224 -32.62 -6.68 -12.19
CA ALA A 224 -31.17 -6.49 -12.23
C ALA A 224 -30.79 -5.01 -12.05
N LYS A 225 -31.51 -4.09 -12.72
CA LYS A 225 -31.32 -2.65 -12.55
C LYS A 225 -31.52 -2.20 -11.10
N TYR A 226 -32.61 -2.61 -10.45
CA TYR A 226 -32.88 -2.20 -9.06
C TYR A 226 -31.85 -2.80 -8.09
N GLU A 227 -31.38 -4.02 -8.33
CA GLU A 227 -30.28 -4.61 -7.57
C GLU A 227 -28.97 -3.85 -7.75
N ILE A 228 -28.60 -3.49 -8.98
CA ILE A 228 -27.40 -2.69 -9.28
C ILE A 228 -27.46 -1.34 -8.55
N ILE A 229 -28.58 -0.62 -8.68
CA ILE A 229 -28.81 0.67 -8.02
C ILE A 229 -28.61 0.55 -6.50
N ARG A 230 -29.18 -0.51 -5.88
CA ARG A 230 -29.07 -0.77 -4.45
C ARG A 230 -27.64 -1.12 -4.03
N ASN A 231 -27.00 -2.06 -4.73
CA ASN A 231 -25.69 -2.60 -4.39
C ASN A 231 -24.58 -1.55 -4.55
N TYR A 232 -24.65 -0.76 -5.62
CA TYR A 232 -23.66 0.26 -5.92
C TYR A 232 -23.99 1.64 -5.33
N LYS A 233 -25.17 1.78 -4.70
CA LYS A 233 -25.65 3.02 -4.08
C LYS A 233 -25.63 4.21 -5.05
N ILE A 234 -26.07 3.98 -6.28
CA ILE A 234 -26.09 4.98 -7.36
C ILE A 234 -27.51 5.47 -7.63
N SER A 235 -27.64 6.64 -8.25
CA SER A 235 -28.95 7.12 -8.70
C SER A 235 -29.39 6.45 -10.01
N ASN A 236 -30.70 6.41 -10.27
CA ASN A 236 -31.23 5.98 -11.57
C ASN A 236 -30.67 6.83 -12.74
N THR A 237 -30.43 8.11 -12.50
CA THR A 237 -29.82 9.01 -13.49
C THR A 237 -28.38 8.63 -13.81
N GLU A 238 -27.60 8.26 -12.79
CA GLU A 238 -26.23 7.80 -12.97
C GLU A 238 -26.16 6.44 -13.67
N TYR A 239 -27.03 5.50 -13.29
CA TYR A 239 -27.15 4.21 -13.99
C TYR A 239 -27.35 4.39 -15.51
N LYS A 240 -28.20 5.33 -15.92
CA LYS A 240 -28.44 5.62 -17.34
C LYS A 240 -27.22 6.19 -18.08
N LYS A 241 -26.28 6.83 -17.38
CA LYS A 241 -25.06 7.41 -17.96
C LYS A 241 -23.94 6.39 -18.18
N MET A 242 -24.11 5.15 -17.71
CA MET A 242 -23.10 4.11 -17.84
C MET A 242 -22.87 3.78 -19.33
N PRO A 243 -21.62 3.57 -19.78
CA PRO A 243 -21.31 3.24 -21.17
C PRO A 243 -22.07 2.01 -21.70
N ALA A 244 -22.37 1.03 -20.84
CA ALA A 244 -23.19 -0.14 -21.17
C ALA A 244 -24.61 0.23 -21.63
N ASN A 245 -25.15 1.36 -21.16
CA ASN A 245 -26.45 1.90 -21.54
C ASN A 245 -26.41 2.90 -22.70
N ASN A 246 -25.24 3.44 -23.09
CA ASN A 246 -25.13 4.37 -24.23
C ASN A 246 -25.02 3.66 -25.59
N SER A 247 -25.09 2.33 -25.63
CA SER A 247 -25.51 1.61 -26.85
C SER A 247 -27.04 1.51 -26.97
N ILE A 248 -27.77 2.36 -26.24
CA ILE A 248 -29.22 2.53 -26.24
C ILE A 248 -29.54 3.98 -26.66
N THR A 249 -29.29 4.30 -27.92
CA THR A 249 -30.17 5.14 -28.76
C THR A 249 -29.88 4.73 -30.21
N PRO A 250 -30.91 4.60 -31.06
CA PRO A 250 -30.79 4.09 -32.42
C PRO A 250 -29.83 4.92 -33.28
#